data_AF-A0A2V8X4C7-F1
#
_entry.id   AF-A0A2V8X4C7-F1
#
_cell.length_a   1.000
_cell.length_b   1.000
_cell.length_c   1.000
_cell.angle_alpha   90.00
_cell.angle_beta   90.00
_cell.angle_gamma   90.00
#
_symmetry.space_group_name_H-M   'P 1'
#
loop_
_entity.id
_entity.type
_entity.pdbx_description
1 polymer ?
#
loop_
_entity_poly.entity_id
_entity_poly.type
_entity_poly.pdbx_seq_one_letter_code
_entity_poly.pdbx_strand_id
1 'polypeptide(L)'
;EIEAIFTTADDQMQGLWGLHRCLKAATDSTVPEALIPHLPQGTFRLTHYWVRGYDPSGMVHAMYDTGIDFLLSRSSLVSLVTICEAALRRFNDRLADLRRCVKKDGNKRLLSWAFELVRDYSSSSPEMLARLPETCGDLDNARRLRNCIVHNNGAYDAMYHSDLINDGWVKIQYEKDSGPGVTRRDKIFLQTERFEHFSRSHIEFLHILHNAIQLDFFGHGIGYNYAEESKGIEWYRILSGRKSVDM
;
A
#
# COMPACT_ATOMS: atom_id res chain seq x y z
N GLU A 1 -2.20 22.01 2.68
CA GLU A 1 -1.04 21.17 2.28
C GLU A 1 -1.08 19.78 2.90
N ILE A 2 -1.26 19.65 4.22
CA ILE A 2 -1.53 18.34 4.87
C ILE A 2 -2.72 17.64 4.20
N GLU A 3 -3.83 18.34 4.02
CA GLU A 3 -4.99 17.84 3.26
C GLU A 3 -4.60 17.36 1.85
N ALA A 4 -3.78 18.11 1.11
CA ALA A 4 -3.34 17.71 -0.23
C ALA A 4 -2.47 16.44 -0.21
N ILE A 5 -1.61 16.27 0.80
CA ILE A 5 -0.83 15.03 0.99
C ILE A 5 -1.78 13.86 1.23
N PHE A 6 -2.74 14.04 2.13
CA PHE A 6 -3.78 13.06 2.44
C PHE A 6 -4.57 12.67 1.19
N THR A 7 -5.22 13.63 0.52
CA THR A 7 -6.09 13.35 -0.62
C THR A 7 -5.31 12.71 -1.77
N THR A 8 -4.05 13.11 -2.00
CA THR A 8 -3.22 12.46 -3.03
C THR A 8 -3.00 10.99 -2.72
N ALA A 9 -2.66 10.67 -1.46
CA ALA A 9 -2.40 9.29 -1.06
C ALA A 9 -3.68 8.45 -1.05
N ASP A 10 -4.79 8.99 -0.56
CA ASP A 10 -6.10 8.35 -0.56
C ASP A 10 -6.60 8.05 -1.99
N ASP A 11 -6.55 9.05 -2.88
CA ASP A 11 -6.86 8.91 -4.31
C ASP A 11 -6.00 7.81 -4.97
N GLN A 12 -4.70 7.77 -4.65
CA GLN A 12 -3.78 6.76 -5.20
C GLN A 12 -4.03 5.34 -4.68
N MET A 13 -4.36 5.18 -3.40
CA MET A 13 -4.68 3.86 -2.81
C MET A 13 -6.00 3.32 -3.38
N GLN A 14 -7.03 4.16 -3.51
CA GLN A 14 -8.29 3.79 -4.15
C GLN A 14 -8.09 3.49 -5.65
N GLY A 15 -7.28 4.30 -6.33
CA GLY A 15 -6.86 4.09 -7.71
C GLY A 15 -6.18 2.74 -7.93
N LEU A 16 -5.26 2.38 -7.03
CA LEU A 16 -4.57 1.10 -7.06
C LEU A 16 -5.54 -0.08 -6.90
N TRP A 17 -6.53 0.04 -6.01
CA TRP A 17 -7.55 -1.00 -5.85
C TRP A 17 -8.40 -1.16 -7.12
N GLY A 18 -8.85 -0.05 -7.71
CA GLY A 18 -9.57 -0.07 -8.98
C GLY A 18 -8.77 -0.68 -10.12
N LEU A 19 -7.50 -0.28 -10.27
CA LEU A 19 -6.60 -0.81 -11.29
C LEU A 19 -6.37 -2.30 -11.11
N HIS A 20 -6.16 -2.77 -9.87
CA HIS A 20 -6.01 -4.20 -9.57
C HIS A 20 -7.22 -5.00 -10.07
N ARG A 21 -8.44 -4.57 -9.72
CA ARG A 21 -9.68 -5.25 -10.14
C ARG A 21 -9.92 -5.16 -11.65
N CYS A 22 -9.60 -4.03 -12.27
CA CYS A 22 -9.72 -3.84 -13.71
C CYS A 22 -8.78 -4.76 -14.49
N LEU A 23 -7.50 -4.81 -14.10
CA LEU A 23 -6.51 -5.69 -14.74
C LEU A 23 -6.89 -7.16 -14.58
N LYS A 24 -7.31 -7.57 -13.38
CA LYS A 24 -7.80 -8.92 -13.12
C LYS A 24 -8.98 -9.31 -14.02
N ALA A 25 -9.98 -8.43 -14.13
CA ALA A 25 -11.13 -8.67 -14.99
C ALA A 25 -10.74 -8.75 -16.48
N ALA A 26 -9.84 -7.88 -16.94
CA ALA A 26 -9.34 -7.89 -18.32
C ALA A 26 -8.59 -9.20 -18.65
N THR A 27 -7.76 -9.68 -17.72
CA THR A 27 -7.01 -10.92 -17.90
C THR A 27 -7.89 -12.16 -17.82
N ASP A 28 -8.91 -12.17 -16.96
CA ASP A 28 -9.86 -13.29 -16.86
C ASP A 28 -10.75 -13.41 -18.10
N SER A 29 -10.97 -12.28 -18.78
CA SER A 29 -11.80 -12.21 -19.99
C SER A 29 -11.04 -12.55 -21.28
N THR A 30 -9.72 -12.82 -21.20
CA THR A 30 -8.85 -12.97 -22.37
C THR A 30 -8.09 -14.29 -22.33
N VAL A 31 -8.06 -15.02 -23.45
CA VAL A 31 -7.18 -16.21 -23.58
C VAL A 31 -5.71 -15.78 -23.66
N PRO A 32 -4.76 -16.48 -23.01
CA PRO A 32 -3.37 -16.05 -22.90
C PRO A 32 -2.75 -15.67 -24.25
N GLU A 33 -2.95 -16.51 -25.27
CA GLU A 33 -2.34 -16.36 -26.59
C GLU A 33 -2.86 -15.12 -27.33
N ALA A 34 -4.07 -14.68 -27.02
CA ALA A 34 -4.65 -13.47 -27.62
C ALA A 34 -3.96 -12.19 -27.12
N LEU A 35 -3.24 -12.22 -25.99
CA LEU A 35 -2.50 -11.05 -25.50
C LEU A 35 -1.21 -10.81 -26.30
N ILE A 36 -0.56 -11.87 -26.78
CA ILE A 36 0.79 -11.82 -27.38
C ILE A 36 0.89 -10.81 -28.53
N PRO A 37 -0.04 -10.74 -29.49
CA PRO A 37 0.04 -9.78 -30.60
C PRO A 37 -0.08 -8.31 -30.18
N HIS A 38 -0.66 -8.05 -29.00
CA HIS A 38 -0.88 -6.70 -28.47
C HIS A 38 0.26 -6.22 -27.55
N LEU A 39 1.19 -7.10 -27.19
CA LEU A 39 2.36 -6.74 -26.41
C LEU A 39 3.48 -6.17 -27.31
N PRO A 40 4.36 -5.30 -26.79
CA PRO A 40 5.50 -4.77 -27.54
C PRO A 40 6.33 -5.90 -28.16
N GLN A 41 6.67 -5.80 -29.44
CA GLN A 41 7.50 -6.80 -30.12
C GLN A 41 8.95 -6.30 -30.23
N GLY A 42 9.92 -7.20 -30.02
CA GLY A 42 11.33 -6.93 -30.23
C GLY A 42 12.10 -6.44 -29.00
N THR A 43 13.26 -5.82 -29.23
CA THR A 43 14.13 -5.31 -28.15
C THR A 43 13.76 -3.89 -27.78
N PHE A 44 13.73 -3.57 -26.49
CA PHE A 44 13.65 -2.19 -26.02
C PHE A 44 14.84 -1.82 -25.14
N ARG A 45 15.18 -0.52 -25.15
CA ARG A 45 16.20 0.04 -24.26
C ARG A 45 15.58 0.30 -22.90
N LEU A 46 16.00 -0.48 -21.91
CA LEU A 46 15.62 -0.27 -20.50
C LEU A 46 16.42 0.86 -19.85
N THR A 47 17.64 1.09 -20.33
CA THR A 47 18.48 2.20 -19.90
C THR A 47 19.10 2.86 -21.11
N HIS A 48 19.78 4.00 -20.91
CA HIS A 48 20.53 4.68 -21.97
C HIS A 48 21.57 3.77 -22.65
N TYR A 49 22.00 2.70 -21.98
CA TYR A 49 23.09 1.82 -22.44
C TYR A 49 22.68 0.36 -22.66
N TRP A 50 21.71 -0.17 -21.91
CA TRP A 50 21.35 -1.59 -21.95
C TRP A 50 20.13 -1.83 -22.82
N VAL A 51 20.34 -2.64 -23.84
CA VAL A 51 19.26 -3.25 -24.62
C VAL A 51 18.89 -4.57 -23.95
N ARG A 52 17.61 -4.79 -23.70
CA ARG A 52 17.10 -6.13 -23.33
C ARG A 52 16.17 -6.64 -24.42
N GLY A 53 16.33 -7.92 -24.74
CA GLY A 53 15.32 -8.68 -25.47
C GLY A 53 14.08 -8.82 -24.59
N TYR A 54 12.93 -8.51 -25.17
CA TYR A 54 11.65 -8.79 -24.58
C TYR A 54 11.02 -9.95 -25.33
N ASP A 55 10.59 -10.95 -24.57
CA ASP A 55 9.92 -12.15 -25.06
C ASP A 55 8.47 -12.11 -24.58
N PRO A 56 7.53 -11.62 -25.42
CA PRO A 56 6.12 -11.54 -25.06
C PRO A 56 5.51 -12.91 -24.76
N SER A 57 5.90 -13.93 -25.52
CA SER A 57 5.41 -15.30 -25.33
C SER A 57 5.89 -15.84 -23.98
N GLY A 58 7.18 -15.75 -23.68
CA GLY A 58 7.71 -16.16 -22.38
C GLY A 58 7.07 -15.41 -21.21
N MET A 59 6.82 -14.10 -21.36
CA MET A 59 6.14 -13.30 -20.34
C MET A 59 4.72 -13.79 -20.08
N VAL A 60 3.91 -13.99 -21.12
CA VAL A 60 2.51 -14.42 -20.99
C VAL A 60 2.43 -15.80 -20.34
N HIS A 61 3.21 -16.78 -20.81
CA HIS A 61 3.21 -18.12 -20.20
C HIS A 61 3.61 -18.06 -18.73
N ALA A 62 4.71 -17.38 -18.39
CA ALA A 62 5.14 -17.23 -17.00
C ALA A 62 4.07 -16.56 -16.11
N MET A 63 3.34 -15.58 -16.67
CA MET A 63 2.28 -14.87 -15.96
C MET A 63 1.10 -15.79 -15.62
N TYR A 64 0.64 -16.60 -16.57
CA TYR A 64 -0.48 -17.53 -16.35
C TYR A 64 -0.05 -18.75 -15.51
N ASP A 65 1.14 -19.31 -15.74
CA ASP A 65 1.70 -20.44 -14.97
C ASP A 65 1.88 -20.09 -13.49
N THR A 66 2.30 -18.86 -13.20
CA THR A 66 2.48 -18.38 -11.82
C THR A 66 1.16 -18.03 -11.14
N GLY A 67 0.13 -17.71 -11.90
CA GLY A 67 -1.16 -17.22 -11.42
C GLY A 67 -1.21 -15.69 -11.35
N ILE A 68 -2.14 -15.11 -12.10
CA ILE A 68 -2.29 -13.66 -12.25
C ILE A 68 -2.65 -12.98 -10.92
N ASP A 69 -3.54 -13.59 -10.14
CA ASP A 69 -3.96 -13.05 -8.84
C ASP A 69 -2.79 -12.84 -7.88
N PHE A 70 -1.87 -13.80 -7.87
CA PHE A 70 -0.66 -13.72 -7.06
C PHE A 70 0.26 -12.58 -7.52
N LEU A 71 0.50 -12.47 -8.83
CA LEU A 71 1.35 -11.43 -9.41
C LEU A 71 0.79 -10.02 -9.19
N LEU A 72 -0.52 -9.86 -9.39
CA LEU A 72 -1.23 -8.60 -9.14
C LEU A 72 -1.20 -8.25 -7.65
N SER A 73 -1.53 -9.20 -6.76
CA SER A 73 -1.52 -8.96 -5.31
C SER A 73 -0.14 -8.57 -4.81
N ARG A 74 0.92 -9.25 -5.27
CA ARG A 74 2.31 -8.93 -4.92
C ARG A 74 2.70 -7.53 -5.37
N SER A 75 2.37 -7.15 -6.61
CA SER A 75 2.68 -5.83 -7.17
C SER A 75 1.88 -4.73 -6.48
N SER A 76 0.59 -4.97 -6.23
CA SER A 76 -0.29 -4.03 -5.53
C SER A 76 0.12 -3.83 -4.08
N LEU A 77 0.55 -4.87 -3.35
CA LEU A 77 1.07 -4.69 -1.99
C LEU A 77 2.30 -3.77 -1.95
N VAL A 78 3.24 -3.94 -2.90
CA VAL A 78 4.42 -3.08 -2.99
C VAL A 78 4.02 -1.62 -3.22
N SER A 79 3.09 -1.37 -4.15
CA SER A 79 2.58 -0.04 -4.44
C SER A 79 1.86 0.57 -3.24
N LEU A 80 0.98 -0.20 -2.58
CA LEU A 80 0.20 0.25 -1.41
C LEU A 80 1.11 0.76 -0.29
N VAL A 81 2.10 -0.06 0.10
CA VAL A 81 3.08 0.29 1.14
C VAL A 81 3.90 1.51 0.72
N THR A 82 4.30 1.58 -0.55
CA THR A 82 5.11 2.70 -1.07
C THR A 82 4.33 4.02 -1.03
N ILE A 83 3.06 4.01 -1.42
CA ILE A 83 2.17 5.19 -1.35
C ILE A 83 2.04 5.65 0.11
N CYS A 84 1.79 4.71 1.02
CA CYS A 84 1.68 5.00 2.45
C CYS A 84 2.98 5.60 3.02
N GLU A 85 4.13 4.98 2.77
CA GLU A 85 5.43 5.46 3.25
C GLU A 85 5.78 6.85 2.69
N ALA A 86 5.43 7.12 1.42
CA ALA A 86 5.60 8.44 0.83
C ALA A 86 4.69 9.48 1.50
N ALA A 87 3.44 9.13 1.80
CA ALA A 87 2.51 10.00 2.53
C ALA A 87 3.03 10.30 3.95
N LEU A 88 3.44 9.27 4.69
CA LEU A 88 3.99 9.40 6.05
C LEU A 88 5.21 10.32 6.07
N ARG A 89 6.14 10.13 5.13
CA ARG A 89 7.31 11.00 5.00
C ARG A 89 6.89 12.44 4.77
N ARG A 90 5.99 12.69 3.82
CA ARG A 90 5.52 14.04 3.49
C ARG A 90 4.78 14.70 4.66
N PHE A 91 3.96 13.97 5.41
CA PHE A 91 3.34 14.48 6.62
C PHE A 91 4.39 14.86 7.67
N ASN A 92 5.31 13.94 7.97
CA ASN A 92 6.34 14.18 8.98
C ASN A 92 7.26 15.34 8.61
N ASP A 93 7.75 15.38 7.36
CA ASP A 93 8.58 16.47 6.84
C ASP A 93 7.84 17.81 6.98
N ARG A 94 6.58 17.86 6.55
CA ARG A 94 5.81 19.10 6.62
C ARG A 94 5.58 19.57 8.05
N LEU A 95 5.26 18.66 8.97
CA LEU A 95 5.08 18.99 10.38
C LEU A 95 6.41 19.40 11.03
N ALA A 96 7.53 18.79 10.65
CA ALA A 96 8.85 19.17 11.11
C ALA A 96 9.25 20.57 10.62
N ASP A 97 8.98 20.91 9.35
CA ASP A 97 9.21 22.24 8.79
C ASP A 97 8.40 23.32 9.52
N LEU A 98 7.18 22.97 9.96
CA LEU A 98 6.32 23.81 10.80
C LEU A 98 6.73 23.82 12.27
N ARG A 99 7.82 23.13 12.65
CA ARG A 99 8.31 22.97 14.03
C ARG A 99 7.28 22.34 14.98
N ARG A 100 6.41 21.49 14.44
CA ARG A 100 5.35 20.78 15.18
C ARG A 100 5.82 19.40 15.68
N CYS A 101 6.80 18.79 15.03
CA CYS A 101 7.38 17.51 15.44
C CYS A 101 8.87 17.40 15.08
N VAL A 102 9.52 16.32 15.55
CA VAL A 102 10.88 15.97 15.15
C VAL A 102 10.84 15.16 13.85
N LYS A 103 11.68 15.54 12.89
CA LYS A 103 11.85 14.81 11.63
C LYS A 103 12.29 13.36 11.89
N LYS A 104 11.65 12.41 11.20
CA LYS A 104 11.89 10.97 11.31
C LYS A 104 12.41 10.45 9.98
N ASP A 105 13.57 9.80 10.02
CA ASP A 105 14.15 9.12 8.87
C ASP A 105 13.99 7.60 8.98
N GLY A 106 13.70 6.96 7.85
CA GLY A 106 13.52 5.51 7.75
C GLY A 106 12.08 5.06 7.98
N ASN A 107 11.64 4.12 7.15
CA ASN A 107 10.22 3.75 7.05
C ASN A 107 9.65 3.18 8.35
N LYS A 108 10.41 2.36 9.08
CA LYS A 108 9.99 1.83 10.39
C LYS A 108 9.74 2.95 11.40
N ARG A 109 10.65 3.93 11.47
CA ARG A 109 10.54 5.06 12.42
C ARG A 109 9.38 5.99 12.06
N LEU A 110 9.16 6.23 10.77
CA LEU A 110 7.98 6.97 10.28
C LEU A 110 6.69 6.25 10.66
N LEU A 111 6.63 4.93 10.48
CA LEU A 111 5.45 4.14 10.82
C LEU A 111 5.19 4.13 12.33
N SER A 112 6.22 3.92 13.16
CA SER A 112 6.10 4.03 14.62
C SER A 112 5.65 5.40 15.08
N TRP A 113 6.17 6.48 14.50
CA TRP A 113 5.70 7.85 14.79
C TRP A 113 4.22 8.04 14.46
N ALA A 114 3.77 7.50 13.33
CA ALA A 114 2.37 7.59 12.93
C ALA A 114 1.46 6.77 13.86
N PHE A 115 1.93 5.61 14.34
CA PHE A 115 1.21 4.81 15.35
C PHE A 115 1.09 5.54 16.69
N GLU A 116 2.13 6.25 17.12
CA GLU A 116 2.09 7.09 18.33
C GLU A 116 0.99 8.17 18.22
N LEU A 117 0.88 8.86 17.08
CA LEU A 117 -0.17 9.86 16.86
C LEU A 117 -1.57 9.24 16.84
N VAL A 118 -1.73 8.10 16.17
CA VAL A 118 -3.03 7.42 16.05
C VAL A 118 -3.48 6.80 17.38
N ARG A 119 -2.56 6.34 18.22
CA ARG A 119 -2.88 5.77 19.53
C ARG A 119 -3.59 6.79 20.44
N ASP A 120 -3.14 8.03 20.39
CA ASP A 120 -3.64 9.09 21.26
C ASP A 120 -4.90 9.78 20.65
N TYR A 121 -5.32 9.36 19.46
CA TYR A 121 -6.52 9.85 18.78
C TYR A 121 -7.80 9.47 19.53
N SER A 122 -8.62 10.48 19.85
CA SER A 122 -9.96 10.27 20.39
C SER A 122 -11.01 10.28 19.27
N SER A 123 -11.88 9.27 19.26
CA SER A 123 -13.02 9.16 18.34
C SER A 123 -14.32 8.92 19.09
N SER A 124 -15.45 9.32 18.49
CA SER A 124 -16.79 8.99 18.96
C SER A 124 -17.22 7.55 18.65
N SER A 125 -16.45 6.79 17.86
CA SER A 125 -16.70 5.36 17.59
C SER A 125 -15.76 4.44 18.40
N PRO A 126 -16.26 3.80 19.46
CA PRO A 126 -15.48 2.84 20.27
C PRO A 126 -15.00 1.63 19.46
N GLU A 127 -15.78 1.18 18.48
CA GLU A 127 -15.45 0.01 17.66
C GLU A 127 -14.24 0.27 16.78
N MET A 128 -14.12 1.48 16.22
CA MET A 128 -12.94 1.87 15.45
C MET A 128 -11.70 1.92 16.35
N LEU A 129 -11.82 2.55 17.54
CA LEU A 129 -10.70 2.63 18.50
C LEU A 129 -10.23 1.24 18.94
N ALA A 130 -11.16 0.30 19.14
CA ALA A 130 -10.84 -1.08 19.51
C ALA A 130 -10.08 -1.84 18.40
N ARG A 131 -10.25 -1.47 17.12
CA ARG A 131 -9.55 -2.09 15.98
C ARG A 131 -8.19 -1.47 15.68
N LEU A 132 -7.90 -0.26 16.14
CA LEU A 132 -6.66 0.46 15.83
C LEU A 132 -5.36 -0.35 16.06
N PRO A 133 -5.19 -1.09 17.17
CA PRO A 133 -4.04 -1.96 17.36
C PRO A 133 -3.84 -2.99 16.25
N GLU A 134 -4.94 -3.54 15.74
CA GLU A 134 -4.96 -4.53 14.66
C GLU A 134 -4.71 -3.88 13.31
N THR A 135 -5.34 -2.74 13.02
CA THR A 135 -5.08 -1.94 11.83
C THR A 135 -3.59 -1.57 11.73
N CYS A 136 -2.97 -1.09 12.81
CA CYS A 136 -1.54 -0.79 12.84
C CYS A 136 -0.69 -2.05 12.64
N GLY A 137 -1.12 -3.18 13.21
CA GLY A 137 -0.49 -4.49 13.00
C GLY A 137 -0.46 -4.92 11.53
N ASP A 138 -1.56 -4.68 10.80
CA ASP A 138 -1.65 -4.96 9.38
C ASP A 138 -0.69 -4.11 8.55
N LEU A 139 -0.54 -2.81 8.88
CA LEU A 139 0.41 -1.93 8.21
C LEU A 139 1.86 -2.39 8.43
N ASP A 140 2.22 -2.75 9.67
CA ASP A 140 3.57 -3.28 9.95
C ASP A 140 3.81 -4.60 9.20
N ASN A 141 2.84 -5.50 9.18
CA ASN A 141 2.96 -6.76 8.45
C ASN A 141 3.10 -6.54 6.94
N ALA A 142 2.26 -5.69 6.34
CA ALA A 142 2.37 -5.32 4.92
C ALA A 142 3.76 -4.76 4.56
N ARG A 143 4.31 -3.88 5.41
CA ARG A 143 5.67 -3.35 5.27
C ARG A 143 6.73 -4.46 5.30
N ARG A 144 6.62 -5.40 6.24
CA ARG A 144 7.56 -6.53 6.36
C ARG A 144 7.47 -7.48 5.17
N LEU A 145 6.27 -7.77 4.68
CA LEU A 145 6.05 -8.56 3.46
C LEU A 145 6.62 -7.86 2.23
N ARG A 146 6.40 -6.54 2.08
CA ARG A 146 7.00 -5.73 1.00
C ARG A 146 8.52 -5.84 1.03
N ASN A 147 9.14 -5.72 2.20
CA ASN A 147 10.59 -5.85 2.34
C ASN A 147 11.09 -7.21 1.84
N CYS A 148 10.41 -8.30 2.19
CA CYS A 148 10.73 -9.64 1.66
C CYS A 148 10.56 -9.73 0.13
N ILE A 149 9.49 -9.16 -0.41
CA ILE A 149 9.22 -9.11 -1.86
C ILE A 149 10.32 -8.41 -2.63
N VAL A 150 10.79 -7.27 -2.11
CA VAL A 150 11.78 -6.40 -2.78
C VAL A 150 13.21 -6.90 -2.57
N HIS A 151 13.56 -7.36 -1.37
CA HIS A 151 14.94 -7.67 -1.01
C HIS A 151 15.30 -9.15 -1.06
N ASN A 152 14.32 -10.04 -0.94
CA ASN A 152 14.55 -11.49 -0.90
C ASN A 152 13.67 -12.26 -1.91
N ASN A 153 13.37 -11.62 -3.04
CA ASN A 153 12.53 -12.19 -4.11
C ASN A 153 11.17 -12.74 -3.63
N GLY A 154 10.66 -12.25 -2.51
CA GLY A 154 9.39 -12.68 -1.92
C GLY A 154 9.47 -14.01 -1.17
N ALA A 155 10.65 -14.39 -0.69
CA ALA A 155 10.79 -15.42 0.34
C ALA A 155 10.94 -14.76 1.71
N TYR A 156 10.45 -15.44 2.76
CA TYR A 156 10.71 -15.02 4.13
C TYR A 156 12.20 -15.08 4.45
N ASP A 157 12.66 -14.18 5.32
CA ASP A 157 14.01 -14.19 5.86
C ASP A 157 14.00 -13.86 7.37
N ALA A 158 15.19 -13.77 7.97
CA ALA A 158 15.30 -13.37 9.37
C ALA A 158 14.79 -11.95 9.63
N MET A 159 14.84 -11.06 8.63
CA MET A 159 14.37 -9.68 8.76
C MET A 159 12.85 -9.61 8.91
N TYR A 160 12.09 -10.52 8.29
CA TYR A 160 10.63 -10.56 8.44
C TYR A 160 10.18 -10.62 9.90
N HIS A 161 10.94 -11.31 10.76
CA HIS A 161 10.66 -11.36 12.19
C HIS A 161 11.40 -10.29 12.97
N SER A 162 12.69 -10.02 12.71
CA SER A 162 13.43 -9.05 13.51
C SER A 162 13.00 -7.60 13.29
N ASP A 163 12.34 -7.31 12.16
CA ASP A 163 11.96 -5.94 11.78
C ASP A 163 10.60 -5.50 12.36
N LEU A 164 9.94 -6.33 13.18
CA LEU A 164 8.66 -6.01 13.82
C LEU A 164 8.68 -4.71 14.65
N ILE A 165 7.58 -3.97 14.62
CA ILE A 165 7.30 -2.89 15.57
C ILE A 165 6.64 -3.53 16.79
N ASN A 166 7.30 -3.45 17.94
CA ASN A 166 6.80 -3.98 19.20
C ASN A 166 6.87 -2.90 20.27
N ASP A 167 5.81 -2.11 20.34
CA ASP A 167 5.62 -1.03 21.32
C ASP A 167 4.64 -1.44 22.44
N GLY A 168 4.19 -2.69 22.44
CA GLY A 168 3.22 -3.23 23.40
C GLY A 168 1.75 -2.84 23.13
N TRP A 169 1.49 -1.91 22.22
CA TRP A 169 0.13 -1.49 21.84
C TRP A 169 -0.29 -2.11 20.50
N VAL A 170 0.59 -2.11 19.50
CA VAL A 170 0.33 -2.71 18.19
C VAL A 170 0.17 -4.22 18.32
N LYS A 171 -0.92 -4.76 17.77
CA LYS A 171 -1.16 -6.21 17.71
C LYS A 171 -0.33 -6.81 16.58
N ILE A 172 0.67 -7.63 16.91
CA ILE A 172 1.55 -8.23 15.91
C ILE A 172 0.75 -9.19 15.02
N GLN A 173 0.76 -8.92 13.71
CA GLN A 173 0.12 -9.75 12.69
C GLN A 173 1.17 -10.57 11.91
N TYR A 174 0.84 -11.80 11.58
CA TYR A 174 1.66 -12.69 10.75
C TYR A 174 0.82 -13.20 9.60
N GLU A 175 1.44 -13.46 8.44
CA GLU A 175 0.75 -14.21 7.39
C GLU A 175 0.56 -15.66 7.82
N LYS A 176 -0.55 -16.25 7.39
CA LYS A 176 -0.86 -17.66 7.66
C LYS A 176 0.34 -18.51 7.21
N ASP A 177 0.72 -19.47 8.04
CA ASP A 177 1.94 -20.28 7.95
C ASP A 177 3.22 -19.62 8.48
N SER A 178 3.38 -18.29 8.48
CA SER A 178 4.59 -17.60 9.00
C SER A 178 4.76 -17.56 10.54
N GLY A 179 4.08 -18.46 11.26
CA GLY A 179 4.29 -18.68 12.69
C GLY A 179 5.66 -19.31 13.00
N PRO A 180 5.91 -19.76 14.24
CA PRO A 180 7.21 -20.28 14.71
C PRO A 180 7.77 -21.54 13.98
N GLY A 181 7.16 -21.97 12.87
CA GLY A 181 7.55 -23.13 12.06
C GLY A 181 7.86 -22.85 10.59
N VAL A 182 7.75 -21.61 10.09
CA VAL A 182 8.15 -21.29 8.70
C VAL A 182 9.65 -21.23 8.56
N THR A 183 10.15 -21.90 7.52
CA THR A 183 11.57 -21.91 7.20
C THR A 183 11.93 -20.65 6.41
N ARG A 184 13.17 -20.16 6.56
CA ARG A 184 13.71 -18.95 5.89
C ARG A 184 13.77 -19.04 4.34
N ARG A 185 13.04 -19.97 3.71
CA ARG A 185 12.96 -20.19 2.27
C ARG A 185 11.53 -20.28 1.75
N ASP A 186 10.53 -20.27 2.63
CA ASP A 186 9.15 -20.33 2.20
C ASP A 186 8.79 -19.06 1.43
N LYS A 187 8.15 -19.25 0.27
CA LYS A 187 7.73 -18.15 -0.58
C LYS A 187 6.47 -17.53 0.01
N ILE A 188 6.43 -16.21 0.06
CA ILE A 188 5.23 -15.45 0.40
C ILE A 188 4.25 -15.64 -0.73
N PHE A 189 3.09 -16.21 -0.42
CA PHE A 189 1.95 -16.28 -1.32
C PHE A 189 0.86 -15.35 -0.81
N LEU A 190 0.56 -14.29 -1.57
CA LEU A 190 -0.45 -13.31 -1.21
C LEU A 190 -1.67 -13.48 -2.10
N GLN A 191 -2.82 -13.77 -1.47
CA GLN A 191 -4.12 -13.83 -2.14
C GLN A 191 -4.75 -12.45 -2.25
N THR A 192 -5.66 -12.30 -3.22
CA THR A 192 -6.38 -11.05 -3.49
C THR A 192 -7.13 -10.56 -2.26
N GLU A 193 -7.83 -11.43 -1.54
CA GLU A 193 -8.58 -11.10 -0.33
C GLU A 193 -7.68 -10.50 0.75
N ARG A 194 -6.44 -11.01 0.84
CA ARG A 194 -5.46 -10.51 1.81
C ARG A 194 -4.90 -9.16 1.40
N PHE A 195 -4.63 -8.94 0.10
CA PHE A 195 -4.31 -7.61 -0.41
C PHE A 195 -5.45 -6.62 -0.12
N GLU A 196 -6.70 -6.99 -0.34
CA GLU A 196 -7.85 -6.11 -0.06
C GLU A 196 -7.99 -5.78 1.42
N HIS A 197 -7.75 -6.76 2.30
CA HIS A 197 -7.66 -6.53 3.74
C HIS A 197 -6.61 -5.49 4.07
N PHE A 198 -5.38 -5.64 3.56
CA PHE A 198 -4.33 -4.64 3.75
C PHE A 198 -4.73 -3.27 3.19
N SER A 199 -5.34 -3.21 2.00
CA SER A 199 -5.77 -1.95 1.39
C SER A 199 -6.77 -1.21 2.28
N ARG A 200 -7.75 -1.93 2.87
CA ARG A 200 -8.71 -1.33 3.80
C ARG A 200 -8.02 -0.80 5.06
N SER A 201 -7.12 -1.58 5.66
CA SER A 201 -6.38 -1.14 6.85
C SER A 201 -5.53 0.11 6.57
N HIS A 202 -4.88 0.21 5.40
CA HIS A 202 -4.08 1.38 5.03
C HIS A 202 -4.94 2.63 4.80
N ILE A 203 -6.09 2.48 4.13
CA ILE A 203 -7.03 3.58 3.91
C ILE A 203 -7.62 4.05 5.25
N GLU A 204 -8.13 3.13 6.07
CA GLU A 204 -8.67 3.45 7.41
C GLU A 204 -7.62 4.17 8.26
N PHE A 205 -6.39 3.64 8.31
CA PHE A 205 -5.29 4.27 9.03
C PHE A 205 -4.96 5.67 8.52
N LEU A 206 -4.89 5.87 7.20
CA LEU A 206 -4.55 7.17 6.61
C LEU A 206 -5.58 8.24 6.96
N HIS A 207 -6.87 7.87 6.96
CA HIS A 207 -7.97 8.76 7.35
C HIS A 207 -7.88 9.15 8.83
N ILE A 208 -7.62 8.17 9.70
CA ILE A 208 -7.48 8.40 11.14
C ILE A 208 -6.24 9.25 11.44
N LEU A 209 -5.11 8.95 10.81
CA LEU A 209 -3.89 9.73 10.95
C LEU A 209 -4.09 11.18 10.48
N HIS A 210 -4.77 11.38 9.34
CA HIS A 210 -5.07 12.73 8.88
C HIS A 210 -5.90 13.49 9.92
N ASN A 211 -6.94 12.86 10.47
CA ASN A 211 -7.74 13.47 11.53
C ASN A 211 -6.93 13.76 12.79
N ALA A 212 -6.11 12.81 13.27
CA ALA A 212 -5.23 13.03 14.41
C ALA A 212 -4.29 14.23 14.19
N ILE A 213 -3.69 14.35 13.00
CA ILE A 213 -2.84 15.49 12.66
C ILE A 213 -3.63 16.81 12.71
N GLN A 214 -4.86 16.84 12.19
CA GLN A 214 -5.71 18.04 12.19
C GLN A 214 -6.09 18.47 13.62
N LEU A 215 -6.43 17.52 14.49
CA LEU A 215 -6.75 17.78 15.89
C LEU A 215 -5.51 18.29 16.65
N ASP A 216 -4.42 17.52 16.62
CA ASP A 216 -3.26 17.73 17.49
C ASP A 216 -2.40 18.92 17.08
N PHE A 217 -2.29 19.19 15.78
CA PHE A 217 -1.39 20.23 15.27
C PHE A 217 -2.09 21.46 14.73
N PHE A 218 -3.38 21.38 14.40
CA PHE A 218 -4.10 22.50 13.77
C PHE A 218 -5.35 22.95 14.56
N GLY A 219 -5.69 22.29 15.66
CA GLY A 219 -6.73 22.75 16.59
C GLY A 219 -8.14 22.67 16.01
N HIS A 220 -8.36 21.83 15.00
CA HIS A 220 -9.70 21.54 14.52
C HIS A 220 -10.47 20.82 15.65
N GLY A 221 -11.65 21.32 16.02
CA GLY A 221 -12.43 20.75 17.14
C GLY A 221 -13.25 19.52 16.77
N ILE A 222 -13.41 19.25 15.47
CA ILE A 222 -14.11 18.09 14.92
C ILE A 222 -13.24 17.55 13.78
N GLY A 223 -12.89 16.27 13.84
CA GLY A 223 -12.19 15.59 12.75
C GLY A 223 -13.05 15.55 11.49
N TYR A 224 -12.43 15.39 10.32
CA TYR A 224 -13.17 15.31 9.07
C TYR A 224 -14.07 14.06 9.08
N ASN A 225 -15.38 14.22 8.85
CA ASN A 225 -16.35 13.12 8.88
C ASN A 225 -16.58 12.53 7.48
N TYR A 226 -15.82 11.48 7.17
CA TYR A 226 -15.90 10.79 5.87
C TYR A 226 -17.18 9.96 5.68
N ALA A 227 -17.93 9.64 6.74
CA ALA A 227 -19.20 8.90 6.63
C ALA A 227 -20.30 9.75 5.98
N GLU A 228 -20.26 11.08 6.17
CA GLU A 228 -21.21 12.02 5.56
C GLU A 228 -20.88 12.31 4.10
N GLU A 229 -19.62 12.14 3.68
CA GLU A 229 -19.21 12.54 2.34
C GLU A 229 -19.73 11.66 1.22
N SER A 230 -20.11 10.39 1.47
CA SER A 230 -20.67 9.43 0.49
C SER A 230 -20.07 9.57 -0.92
N LYS A 231 -18.78 9.87 -0.98
CA LYS A 231 -18.15 10.39 -2.20
C LYS A 231 -17.80 9.23 -3.09
N GLY A 232 -18.36 9.19 -4.29
CA GLY A 232 -17.97 8.22 -5.30
C GLY A 232 -16.49 8.36 -5.64
N ILE A 233 -15.82 7.23 -5.92
CA ILE A 233 -14.43 7.25 -6.38
C ILE A 233 -14.36 8.07 -7.68
N GLU A 234 -13.62 9.18 -7.65
CA GLU A 234 -13.47 10.06 -8.81
C GLU A 234 -12.45 9.48 -9.81
N TRP A 235 -12.79 8.37 -10.48
CA TRP A 235 -11.89 7.67 -11.40
C TRP A 235 -11.23 8.58 -12.42
N TYR A 236 -11.99 9.53 -12.97
CA TYR A 236 -11.46 10.47 -13.93
C TYR A 236 -10.34 11.33 -13.35
N ARG A 237 -10.51 11.84 -12.12
CA ARG A 237 -9.48 12.59 -11.41
C ARG A 237 -8.27 11.71 -11.10
N ILE A 238 -8.50 10.50 -10.59
CA ILE A 238 -7.45 9.56 -10.18
C ILE A 238 -6.59 9.14 -11.39
N LEU A 239 -7.23 8.78 -12.51
CA LEU A 239 -6.55 8.23 -13.67
C LEU A 239 -5.92 9.31 -14.58
N SER A 240 -6.57 10.48 -14.70
CA SER A 240 -6.15 11.52 -15.65
C SER A 240 -5.63 12.80 -15.01
N GLY A 241 -5.72 12.95 -13.69
CA GLY A 241 -5.42 14.23 -13.02
C GLY A 241 -6.36 15.36 -13.45
N ARG A 242 -7.57 15.04 -13.92
CA ARG A 242 -8.55 15.94 -14.58
C ARG A 242 -8.15 16.43 -15.97
N LYS A 243 -7.23 15.75 -16.65
CA LYS A 243 -6.86 16.09 -18.03
C LYS A 243 -7.97 15.61 -18.97
N SER A 244 -8.67 16.54 -19.63
CA SER A 244 -9.49 16.22 -20.81
C SER A 244 -8.58 15.66 -21.88
N VAL A 245 -8.68 14.35 -22.08
CA VAL A 245 -8.27 13.75 -23.34
C VAL A 245 -9.45 14.01 -24.25
N ASP A 246 -9.34 15.01 -25.12
CA ASP A 246 -10.25 15.12 -26.26
C ASP A 246 -10.10 13.81 -27.03
N MET A 247 -11.09 12.93 -26.91
CA MET A 247 -11.20 11.71 -27.72
C MET A 247 -11.93 12.03 -29.01
#